data_AF-A0A558HJH8-F1
#
_entry.id   AF-A0A558HJH8-F1
#
_cell.length_a   1.000
_cell.length_b   1.000
_cell.length_c   1.000
_cell.angle_alpha   90.00
_cell.angle_beta   90.00
_cell.angle_gamma   90.00
#
_symmetry.space_group_name_H-M   'P 1'
#
loop_
_entity.id
_entity.type
_entity.pdbx_description
1 polymer ?
#
loop_
_entity_poly.entity_id
_entity_poly.type
_entity_poly.pdbx_seq_one_letter_code
_entity_poly.pdbx_strand_id
1 'polypeptide(L)' 'MTQKATHTSHTEHLTEEIKHLEGRLQQTDPNQDPTLYRSLYCMISLRQMQIMAHASSQAEQQRRHVG' A
#
# COMPACT_ATOMS: atom_id res chain seq x y z
N MET A 1 1.88 -3.99 25.28
CA MET A 1 2.81 -3.57 24.21
C MET A 1 2.38 -4.18 22.86
N THR A 2 1.13 -3.99 22.43
CA THR A 2 0.51 -4.87 21.40
C THR A 2 0.14 -4.15 20.09
N GLN A 3 0.21 -2.82 20.04
CA GLN A 3 -0.17 -2.06 18.84
C GLN A 3 0.93 -2.06 17.77
N LYS A 4 2.21 -2.09 18.15
CA LYS A 4 3.33 -1.95 17.19
C LYS A 4 3.49 -3.14 16.25
N ALA A 5 3.18 -4.36 16.71
CA ALA A 5 3.36 -5.60 15.95
C ALA A 5 2.27 -5.82 14.87
N THR A 6 1.04 -5.37 15.12
CA THR A 6 -0.07 -5.50 14.16
C THR A 6 0.08 -4.54 12.97
N HIS A 7 0.66 -3.36 13.22
CA HIS A 7 0.84 -2.35 12.17
C HIS A 7 1.99 -2.68 11.21
N THR A 8 3.10 -3.25 11.69
CA THR A 8 4.17 -3.75 10.81
C THR A 8 3.66 -4.86 9.90
N SER A 9 2.88 -5.80 10.45
CA SER A 9 2.25 -6.88 9.67
C SER A 9 1.29 -6.37 8.59
N HIS A 10 0.56 -5.29 8.85
CA HIS A 10 -0.34 -4.70 7.85
C HIS A 10 0.41 -4.01 6.70
N THR A 11 1.47 -3.26 7.00
CA THR A 11 2.31 -2.61 5.96
C THR A 11 3.07 -3.65 5.13
N GLU A 12 3.55 -4.72 5.75
CA GLU A 12 4.18 -5.85 5.06
C GLU A 12 3.20 -6.51 4.08
N HIS A 13 1.97 -6.80 4.52
CA HIS A 13 0.92 -7.35 3.65
C HIS A 13 0.61 -6.43 2.46
N LEU A 14 0.42 -5.13 2.69
CA LEU A 14 0.18 -4.17 1.60
C LEU A 14 1.36 -4.11 0.62
N THR A 15 2.59 -4.28 1.10
CA THR A 15 3.80 -4.30 0.27
C THR A 15 3.85 -5.56 -0.62
N GLU A 16 3.48 -6.72 -0.08
CA GLU A 16 3.38 -7.96 -0.87
C GLU A 16 2.27 -7.87 -1.93
N GLU A 17 1.11 -7.30 -1.57
CA GLU A 17 0.03 -7.07 -2.53
C GLU A 17 0.46 -6.14 -3.68
N ILE A 18 1.19 -5.06 -3.38
CA ILE A 18 1.71 -4.15 -4.42
C ILE A 18 2.62 -4.92 -5.38
N LYS A 19 3.59 -5.71 -4.86
CA LYS A 19 4.50 -6.48 -5.71
C LYS A 19 3.75 -7.44 -6.64
N HIS A 20 2.71 -8.10 -6.13
CA HIS A 20 1.89 -9.00 -6.93
C HIS A 20 1.12 -8.24 -8.02
N LEU A 21 0.54 -7.08 -7.68
CA LEU A 21 -0.16 -6.22 -8.64
C LEU A 21 0.78 -5.64 -9.71
N GLU A 22 2.00 -5.25 -9.33
CA GLU A 22 3.04 -4.77 -10.26
C GLU A 22 3.46 -5.86 -11.24
N GLY A 23 3.63 -7.10 -10.77
CA GLY A 23 3.91 -8.25 -11.65
C GLY A 23 2.80 -8.47 -12.68
N ARG A 24 1.53 -8.34 -12.26
CA ARG A 24 0.39 -8.42 -13.19
C ARG A 24 0.33 -7.24 -14.15
N LEU A 25 0.64 -6.02 -13.68
CA LEU A 25 0.65 -4.81 -14.51
C LEU A 25 1.70 -4.92 -15.62
N GLN A 26 2.90 -5.42 -15.30
CA GLN A 26 3.97 -5.64 -16.29
C GLN A 26 3.60 -6.66 -17.37
N GLN A 27 2.72 -7.61 -17.04
CA GLN A 27 2.21 -8.61 -17.99
C GLN A 27 0.98 -8.13 -18.78
N THR A 28 0.40 -6.97 -18.44
CA THR A 28 -0.81 -6.46 -19.07
C THR A 28 -0.45 -5.48 -20.19
N ASP A 29 -0.80 -5.80 -21.43
CA ASP A 29 -0.66 -4.87 -22.56
C ASP A 29 -1.78 -3.81 -22.50
N PRO A 30 -1.46 -2.52 -22.31
CA PRO A 30 -2.46 -1.46 -22.23
C PRO A 30 -3.24 -1.24 -23.53
N ASN A 31 -2.76 -1.73 -24.68
CA ASN A 31 -3.48 -1.63 -25.95
C ASN A 31 -4.49 -2.77 -26.14
N GLN A 32 -4.23 -3.92 -25.53
CA GLN A 32 -5.12 -5.09 -25.59
C GLN A 32 -6.17 -5.03 -24.48
N ASP A 33 -5.78 -4.61 -23.26
CA ASP A 33 -6.70 -4.47 -22.13
C ASP A 33 -6.44 -3.16 -21.32
N PRO A 34 -6.86 -2.00 -21.87
CA PRO A 34 -6.65 -0.70 -21.22
C PRO A 34 -7.40 -0.57 -19.88
N THR A 35 -8.54 -1.26 -19.74
CA THR A 35 -9.36 -1.22 -18.53
C THR A 35 -8.67 -1.96 -17.39
N LEU A 36 -8.14 -3.16 -17.65
CA LEU A 36 -7.37 -3.91 -16.66
C LEU A 36 -6.10 -3.15 -16.28
N TYR A 37 -5.36 -2.61 -17.25
CA TYR A 37 -4.14 -1.84 -16.99
C TYR A 37 -4.42 -0.65 -16.06
N ARG A 38 -5.44 0.16 -16.36
CA ARG A 38 -5.87 1.28 -15.49
C ARG A 38 -6.30 0.80 -14.11
N SER A 39 -7.04 -0.31 -14.03
CA SER A 39 -7.51 -0.84 -12.76
C SER A 39 -6.36 -1.31 -11.87
N LEU A 40 -5.37 -1.99 -12.44
CA LEU A 40 -4.15 -2.40 -11.73
C LEU A 40 -3.38 -1.18 -11.21
N TYR A 41 -3.20 -0.14 -12.04
CA TYR A 41 -2.53 1.10 -11.64
C TYR A 41 -3.26 1.83 -10.49
N CYS A 42 -4.59 1.93 -10.57
CA CYS A 42 -5.41 2.50 -9.49
C CYS A 42 -5.30 1.67 -8.20
N MET A 43 -5.30 0.34 -8.30
CA MET A 43 -5.17 -0.51 -7.12
C MET A 43 -3.81 -0.35 -6.46
N ILE A 44 -2.71 -0.30 -7.22
CA ILE A 44 -1.36 -0.06 -6.69
C ILE A 44 -1.31 1.30 -5.97
N SER A 45 -1.77 2.35 -6.63
CA SER A 45 -1.81 3.71 -6.06
C SER A 45 -2.58 3.76 -4.73
N LEU A 46 -3.71 3.05 -4.64
CA LEU A 46 -4.50 2.99 -3.41
C LEU A 46 -3.74 2.33 -2.25
N ARG A 47 -2.99 1.26 -2.51
CA ARG A 47 -2.24 0.52 -1.48
C ARG A 47 -1.04 1.34 -1.00
N GLN A 48 -0.37 2.04 -1.92
CA GLN A 48 0.68 3.01 -1.58
C GLN A 48 0.12 4.14 -0.69
N MET A 49 -1.06 4.67 -1.00
CA MET A 49 -1.72 5.67 -0.15
C MET A 49 -2.07 5.13 1.24
N GLN A 50 -2.52 3.88 1.36
CA GLN A 50 -2.76 3.25 2.66
C GLN A 50 -1.47 3.16 3.48
N ILE A 51 -0.35 2.72 2.88
CA ILE A 51 0.96 2.69 3.55
C ILE A 51 1.35 4.09 4.05
N MET A 52 1.21 5.12 3.21
CA MET A 52 1.52 6.51 3.58
C MET A 52 0.63 7.02 4.72
N ALA A 53 -0.68 6.71 4.68
CA ALA A 53 -1.61 7.08 5.74
C ALA A 53 -1.23 6.42 7.07
N HIS A 54 -0.85 5.14 7.06
CA HIS A 54 -0.38 4.45 8.26
C HIS A 54 0.91 5.06 8.82
N ALA A 55 1.88 5.38 7.95
CA ALA A 55 3.12 6.04 8.37
C ALA A 55 2.85 7.43 8.98
N SER A 56 1.92 8.19 8.39
CA SER A 56 1.50 9.51 8.90
C SER A 56 0.84 9.40 10.28
N SER A 57 -0.10 8.45 10.45
CA SER A 57 -0.75 8.22 11.74
C SER A 57 0.24 7.83 12.83
N GLN A 58 1.25 7.02 12.51
CA GLN A 58 2.31 6.67 13.46
C GLN A 58 3.15 7.90 13.88
N ALA A 59 3.52 8.75 12.93
CA ALA A 59 4.29 9.96 13.21
C ALA A 59 3.52 10.93 14.12
N GLU A 60 2.22 11.08 13.92
CA GLU A 60 1.36 11.90 14.78
C GLU A 60 1.18 11.30 16.18
N GLN A 61 0.95 9.99 16.27
CA GLN A 61 0.76 9.30 17.55
C GLN A 61 2.03 9.32 18.39
N GLN A 62 3.21 9.25 17.76
CA GLN A 62 4.49 9.37 18.44
C GLN A 62 4.79 10.81 18.91
N ARG A 63 4.34 11.84 18.18
CA ARG A 63 4.43 13.25 18.65
C ARG A 63 3.56 13.54 19.86
N ARG A 64 2.37 12.94 19.98
CA ARG A 64 1.47 13.16 21.13
C ARG A 64 1.94 12.53 22.43
N HIS A 65 2.81 11.51 22.38
CA HIS A 65 3.32 10.83 23.58
C HIS A 65 4.59 11.46 24.18
N VAL A 66 5.18 12.47 23.52
CA VAL A 66 6.41 13.16 23.97
C VAL A 66 6.08 14.58 24.49
N GLY A 67 4.80 14.94 24.60
CA GLY A 67 4.32 16.22 25.14
C GLY A 67 3.94 16.14 26.61
#